data_AF-A0A1I1GLF5-F1
#
_entry.id   AF-A0A1I1GLF5-F1
#
_cell.length_a   1.000
_cell.length_b   1.000
_cell.length_c   1.000
_cell.angle_alpha   90.00
_cell.angle_beta   90.00
_cell.angle_gamma   90.00
#
_symmetry.space_group_name_H-M   'P 1'
#
loop_
_entity.id
_entity.type
_entity.pdbx_description
1 polymer ?
#
loop_
_entity_poly.entity_id
_entity_poly.type
_entity_poly.pdbx_seq_one_letter_code
_entity_poly.pdbx_strand_id
1 'polypeptide(L)'
;MTILNQDTFKIYLAGGDEFMVLALNRDKDELEREIMRFKSETAEPDGVCFAVGWSHKTLREIDKAMREADENMYADKEAYYNRHPERRR
;
A
#
# COMPACT_ATOMS: atom_id res chain seq x y z
N MET A 1 -19.07 25.60 -13.13
CA MET A 1 -18.51 25.52 -11.76
C MET A 1 -17.79 24.19 -11.66
N THR A 2 -16.53 24.16 -12.09
CA THR A 2 -15.71 22.95 -12.10
C THR A 2 -15.15 22.80 -10.69
N ILE A 3 -15.62 21.81 -9.95
CA ILE A 3 -15.00 21.43 -8.68
C ILE A 3 -13.67 20.75 -9.04
N LEU A 4 -12.60 21.54 -9.05
CA LEU A 4 -11.23 21.03 -9.08
C LEU A 4 -10.85 20.63 -7.64
N ASN A 5 -10.18 19.48 -7.54
CA ASN A 5 -9.62 18.84 -6.35
C ASN A 5 -10.63 18.24 -5.35
N GLN A 6 -10.78 16.93 -5.43
CA GLN A 6 -11.08 16.11 -4.25
C GLN A 6 -9.99 15.05 -4.15
N ASP A 7 -9.30 14.99 -3.01
CA ASP A 7 -8.16 14.09 -2.80
C ASP A 7 -8.54 12.66 -3.20
N THR A 8 -7.87 12.14 -4.23
CA THR A 8 -8.07 10.77 -4.73
C THR A 8 -7.59 9.72 -3.74
N PHE A 9 -6.78 10.14 -2.76
CA PHE A 9 -6.26 9.30 -1.69
C PHE A 9 -6.82 9.76 -0.35
N LYS A 10 -7.32 8.81 0.43
CA LYS A 10 -7.67 9.00 1.84
C LYS A 10 -6.77 8.11 2.68
N ILE A 11 -6.00 8.72 3.57
CA ILE A 11 -5.00 8.04 4.39
C ILE A 11 -5.55 7.95 5.82
N TYR A 12 -5.52 6.74 6.38
CA TYR A 12 -5.98 6.44 7.72
C TYR A 12 -4.87 5.75 8.50
N LEU A 13 -4.74 6.06 9.79
CA LEU A 13 -3.90 5.29 10.70
C LEU A 13 -4.68 4.04 11.12
N ALA A 14 -4.21 2.87 10.72
CA ALA A 14 -4.83 1.59 11.10
C ALA A 14 -4.45 1.20 12.54
N GLY A 15 -3.22 1.50 12.93
CA GLY A 15 -2.70 1.31 14.29
C GLY A 15 -1.17 1.29 14.30
N GLY A 16 -0.54 1.67 15.42
CA GLY A 16 0.91 1.67 15.53
C GLY A 16 1.59 2.50 14.42
N ASP A 17 2.37 1.83 13.60
CA ASP A 17 3.07 2.34 12.41
C ASP A 17 2.41 1.94 11.07
N GLU A 18 1.19 1.39 11.11
CA GLU A 18 0.45 0.91 9.94
C GLU A 18 -0.55 1.94 9.41
N PHE A 19 -0.51 2.15 8.10
CA PHE A 19 -1.39 3.08 7.38
C PHE A 19 -2.24 2.34 6.34
N MET A 20 -3.51 2.72 6.24
CA MET A 20 -4.42 2.29 5.17
C MET A 20 -4.68 3.45 4.22
N VAL A 21 -4.47 3.24 2.93
CA VAL A 21 -4.68 4.26 1.89
C VAL A 21 -5.80 3.81 0.95
N LEU A 22 -6.92 4.55 0.94
CA LEU A 22 -8.01 4.34 -0.01
C LEU A 22 -7.80 5.21 -1.25
N ALA A 23 -7.53 4.57 -2.38
CA ALA A 23 -7.34 5.20 -3.69
C ALA A 23 -8.65 5.14 -4.50
N LEU A 24 -9.45 6.20 -4.45
CA LEU A 24 -10.79 6.24 -5.06
C LEU A 24 -10.74 6.74 -6.50
N ASN A 25 -11.57 6.13 -7.37
CA ASN A 25 -11.70 6.50 -8.79
C ASN A 25 -10.37 6.49 -9.56
N ARG A 26 -9.55 5.46 -9.32
CA ARG A 26 -8.23 5.29 -9.96
C ARG A 26 -8.26 4.14 -10.95
N ASP A 27 -7.59 4.34 -12.08
CA ASP A 27 -7.23 3.25 -12.97
C ASP A 27 -6.27 2.28 -12.27
N LYS A 28 -6.39 0.99 -12.57
CA LYS A 28 -5.60 -0.04 -11.92
C LYS A 28 -4.12 0.09 -12.29
N ASP A 29 -3.81 0.31 -13.57
CA ASP A 29 -2.43 0.34 -14.06
C ASP A 29 -1.72 1.61 -13.58
N GLU A 30 -2.44 2.73 -13.49
CA GLU A 30 -1.92 3.95 -12.85
C GLU A 30 -1.60 3.73 -11.38
N LEU A 31 -2.52 3.12 -10.62
CA LEU A 31 -2.32 2.84 -9.21
C LEU A 31 -1.14 1.88 -8.99
N GLU A 32 -1.04 0.83 -9.80
CA GLU A 32 0.06 -0.13 -9.74
C GLU A 32 1.42 0.55 -9.99
N ARG A 33 1.52 1.40 -11.01
CA ARG A 33 2.76 2.15 -11.30
C ARG A 33 3.18 3.03 -10.13
N GLU A 34 2.23 3.73 -9.50
CA GLU A 34 2.50 4.59 -8.35
C GLU A 34 2.98 3.80 -7.14
N ILE A 35 2.35 2.65 -6.88
CA ILE A 35 2.73 1.74 -5.77
C ILE A 35 4.12 1.16 -6.01
N MET A 36 4.41 0.68 -7.24
CA MET A 36 5.72 0.14 -7.55
C MET A 36 6.83 1.19 -7.42
N ARG A 37 6.55 2.43 -7.84
CA ARG A 37 7.46 3.55 -7.62
C ARG A 37 7.68 3.81 -6.13
N PHE A 38 6.62 3.91 -5.34
CA PHE A 38 6.72 4.10 -3.89
C PHE A 38 7.56 3.00 -3.23
N LYS A 39 7.27 1.73 -3.54
CA LYS A 39 8.05 0.59 -3.04
C LYS A 39 9.53 0.69 -3.41
N SER A 40 9.85 1.14 -4.61
CA SER A 40 11.25 1.32 -5.04
C SER A 40 11.96 2.44 -4.28
N GLU A 41 11.26 3.55 -4.01
CA GLU A 41 11.78 4.70 -3.26
C GLU A 41 11.97 4.39 -1.78
N THR A 42 11.21 3.43 -1.24
CA THR A 42 11.30 2.99 0.16
C THR A 42 12.00 1.63 0.34
N ALA A 43 12.73 1.17 -0.66
CA ALA A 43 13.43 -0.12 -0.60
C ALA A 43 14.82 -0.03 0.05
N GLU A 44 15.34 1.18 0.30
CA GLU A 44 16.67 1.38 0.86
C GLU A 44 16.77 0.82 2.28
N PRO A 45 17.60 -0.23 2.52
CA PRO A 45 17.66 -0.87 3.82
C PRO A 45 18.13 0.08 4.94
N ASP A 46 19.01 1.03 4.63
CA ASP A 46 19.53 1.94 5.66
C ASP A 46 18.57 3.11 5.96
N GLY A 47 17.45 3.19 5.25
CA GLY A 47 16.35 4.13 5.45
C GLY A 47 15.11 3.50 6.09
N VAL A 48 13.97 4.18 5.94
CA VAL A 48 12.66 3.67 6.36
C VAL A 48 12.12 2.74 5.27
N CYS A 49 12.01 1.46 5.58
CA CYS A 49 11.38 0.48 4.70
C CYS A 49 9.91 0.30 5.05
N PHE A 50 9.05 0.23 4.03
CA PHE A 50 7.65 -0.11 4.19
C PHE A 50 7.37 -1.48 3.55
N ALA A 51 6.68 -2.35 4.28
CA ALA A 51 5.96 -3.46 3.66
C ALA A 51 4.68 -2.89 3.04
N VAL A 52 4.44 -3.20 1.77
CA VAL A 52 3.31 -2.61 1.02
C VAL A 52 2.55 -3.70 0.29
N GLY A 53 1.30 -3.88 0.73
CA GLY A 53 0.28 -4.67 0.06
C GLY A 53 -0.83 -3.78 -0.49
N TRP A 54 -1.43 -4.21 -1.60
CA TRP A 54 -2.49 -3.47 -2.27
C TRP A 54 -3.46 -4.40 -2.97
N SER A 55 -4.66 -3.89 -3.24
CA SER A 55 -5.68 -4.54 -4.05
C SER A 55 -6.51 -3.46 -4.77
N HIS A 56 -7.05 -3.80 -5.93
CA HIS A 56 -7.94 -2.92 -6.71
C HIS A 56 -9.24 -3.68 -7.00
N LYS A 57 -10.35 -3.15 -6.51
CA LYS A 57 -11.70 -3.71 -6.70
C LYS A 57 -12.74 -2.60 -6.80
N THR A 58 -13.97 -3.01 -7.09
CA THR A 58 -15.13 -2.12 -7.03
C THR A 58 -15.48 -1.73 -5.60
N LEU A 59 -16.20 -0.62 -5.42
CA LEU A 59 -16.66 -0.16 -4.10
C LEU A 59 -17.52 -1.20 -3.35
N ARG A 60 -18.23 -2.08 -4.07
CA ARG A 60 -19.05 -3.15 -3.48
C ARG A 60 -18.22 -4.24 -2.80
N GLU A 61 -16.93 -4.28 -3.09
CA GLU A 61 -16.00 -5.29 -2.59
C GLU A 61 -14.90 -4.68 -1.71
N ILE A 62 -15.17 -3.51 -1.12
CA ILE A 62 -14.20 -2.77 -0.31
C ILE A 62 -13.61 -3.64 0.82
N ASP A 63 -14.43 -4.45 1.51
CA ASP A 63 -13.97 -5.34 2.57
C ASP A 63 -12.97 -6.38 2.07
N LYS A 64 -13.22 -6.93 0.86
CA LYS A 64 -12.29 -7.87 0.22
C LYS A 64 -11.02 -7.17 -0.22
N ALA A 65 -11.12 -5.96 -0.77
CA ALA A 65 -9.95 -5.19 -1.20
C ALA A 65 -9.04 -4.86 -0.02
N MET A 66 -9.62 -4.41 1.11
CA MET A 66 -8.88 -4.13 2.33
C MET A 66 -8.20 -5.38 2.88
N ARG A 67 -8.93 -6.50 2.95
CA ARG A 67 -8.38 -7.78 3.42
C ARG A 67 -7.24 -8.30 2.53
N GLU A 68 -7.42 -8.28 1.20
CA GLU A 68 -6.37 -8.70 0.28
C GLU A 68 -5.14 -7.79 0.35
N ALA A 69 -5.34 -6.48 0.51
CA ALA A 69 -4.23 -5.53 0.68
C ALA A 69 -3.43 -5.83 1.96
N ASP A 70 -4.10 -6.15 3.06
CA ASP A 70 -3.49 -6.56 4.32
C ASP A 70 -2.71 -7.89 4.20
N GLU A 71 -3.33 -8.92 3.62
CA GLU A 71 -2.69 -10.22 3.37
C GLU A 71 -1.45 -10.07 2.47
N ASN A 72 -1.53 -9.24 1.43
CA ASN A 72 -0.41 -8.94 0.54
C ASN A 72 0.71 -8.15 1.24
N MET A 73 0.39 -7.31 2.22
CA MET A 73 1.37 -6.57 3.02
C MET A 73 2.16 -7.53 3.91
N TYR A 74 1.48 -8.48 4.55
CA TYR A 74 2.15 -9.54 5.30
C TYR A 74 3.08 -10.38 4.42
N ALA A 75 2.64 -10.78 3.23
CA ALA A 75 3.48 -11.51 2.28
C ALA A 75 4.72 -10.71 1.85
N ASP A 76 4.57 -9.39 1.62
CA ASP A 76 5.69 -8.50 1.28
C ASP A 76 6.70 -8.37 2.43
N LYS A 77 6.20 -8.26 3.67
CA LYS A 77 7.00 -8.23 4.90
C LYS A 77 7.81 -9.52 5.09
N GLU A 78 7.17 -10.67 4.91
CA GLU A 78 7.86 -11.97 4.95
C GLU A 78 8.93 -12.08 3.87
N ALA A 79 8.63 -11.65 2.64
CA ALA A 79 9.60 -11.64 1.55
C ALA A 79 10.80 -10.73 1.84
N TYR A 80 10.58 -9.57 2.49
CA TYR A 80 11.65 -8.70 2.94
C TYR A 80 12.55 -9.39 3.98
N TYR A 81 11.98 -9.97 5.04
CA TYR A 81 12.76 -10.66 6.07
C TYR A 81 13.48 -11.91 5.56
N ASN A 82 12.94 -12.60 4.55
CA ASN A 82 13.64 -13.71 3.91
C ASN A 82 14.88 -13.24 3.13
N ARG A 83 14.85 -12.02 2.56
CA ARG A 83 16.02 -11.40 1.91
C ARG A 83 16.99 -10.74 2.89
N HIS A 84 16.48 -10.32 4.05
CA HIS A 84 17.24 -9.65 5.12
C HIS A 84 17.05 -10.35 6.48
N PRO A 85 17.51 -11.62 6.66
CA PRO A 85 17.30 -12.38 7.88
C PRO A 85 17.86 -11.69 9.13
N GLU A 86 18.94 -10.93 8.98
CA GLU A 86 19.59 -10.15 10.05
C GLU A 86 18.71 -9.05 10.64
N ARG A 87 17.63 -8.68 9.94
CA ARG A 87 16.68 -7.64 10.36
C ARG A 87 15.43 -8.19 11.01
N ARG A 88 15.27 -9.51 11.07
CA ARG A 88 14.13 -10.15 11.72
C ARG A 88 14.29 -9.99 13.25
N ARG A 89 13.49 -9.10 13.84
CA ARG A 89 13.44 -8.85 15.29
C ARG A 89 12.29 -9.58 15.93
#